data_AF-A0A932JRJ6-F1
#
_entry.id   AF-A0A932JRJ6-F1
#
_cell.length_a   1.000
_cell.length_b   1.000
_cell.length_c   1.000
_cell.angle_alpha   90.00
_cell.angle_beta   90.00
_cell.angle_gamma   90.00
#
_symmetry.space_group_name_H-M   'P 1'
#
loop_
_entity.id
_entity.type
_entity.pdbx_description
1 polymer ?
#
loop_
_entity_poly.entity_id
_entity_poly.type
_entity_poly.pdbx_seq_one_letter_code
_entity_poly.pdbx_strand_id
1 'polypeptide(L)' 'MSGIQKAPYVVEEQPGRKAWCACGESEKQPYCDGSHARKNTGKSPIIVEIAECKKIAWCGCRQSKNKPYCDGTHRTL' A
#
# COMPACT_ATOMS: atom_id res chain seq x y z
N MET A 1 -0.27 -12.89 -10.13
CA MET A 1 -1.11 -11.74 -10.50
C MET A 1 -0.66 -10.54 -9.68
N SER A 2 -0.41 -9.39 -10.31
CA SER A 2 0.09 -8.20 -9.61
C SER A 2 -1.04 -7.58 -8.78
N GLY A 3 -0.79 -7.31 -7.49
CA GLY A 3 -1.71 -6.62 -6.57
C GLY A 3 -1.71 -5.10 -6.77
N ILE A 4 -1.51 -4.65 -8.01
CA ILE A 4 -1.52 -3.26 -8.42
C ILE A 4 -2.87 -2.98 -9.09
N GLN A 5 -3.55 -1.92 -8.66
CA GLN A 5 -4.83 -1.50 -9.26
C GLN A 5 -4.86 0.02 -9.47
N LYS A 6 -5.58 0.48 -10.50
CA LYS A 6 -5.79 1.92 -10.79
C LYS A 6 -6.86 2.55 -9.88
N ALA A 7 -6.85 2.18 -8.60
CA ALA A 7 -7.76 2.67 -7.57
C ALA A 7 -7.09 2.55 -6.18
N PRO A 8 -7.48 3.35 -5.18
CA PRO A 8 -7.02 3.15 -3.81
C PRO A 8 -7.61 1.88 -3.19
N TYR A 9 -6.94 1.34 -2.17
CA TYR A 9 -7.56 0.45 -1.19
C TYR A 9 -8.08 1.32 -0.05
N VAL A 10 -9.40 1.43 0.10
CA VAL A 10 -10.02 2.24 1.14
C VAL A 10 -10.38 1.34 2.32
N VAL A 11 -9.77 1.58 3.48
CA VAL A 11 -9.88 0.72 4.66
C VAL A 11 -10.17 1.59 5.89
N GLU A 12 -11.04 1.11 6.78
CA GLU A 12 -11.19 1.67 8.13
C GLU A 12 -10.09 1.08 9.01
N GLU A 13 -9.06 1.88 9.27
CA GLU A 13 -7.93 1.44 10.09
C GLU A 13 -8.27 1.47 11.56
N GLN A 14 -7.82 0.44 12.26
CA GLN A 14 -7.63 0.41 13.70
C GLN A 14 -6.23 0.91 14.06
N PRO A 15 -6.03 1.44 15.29
CA PRO A 15 -4.71 1.83 15.78
C PRO A 15 -3.66 0.74 15.63
N GLY A 16 -2.41 1.17 15.52
CA GLY A 16 -1.24 0.31 15.45
C GLY A 16 -0.49 0.39 14.12
N ARG A 17 0.56 -0.42 14.06
CA ARG A 17 1.51 -0.44 12.95
C ARG A 17 0.94 -1.12 11.71
N LYS A 18 1.01 -0.43 10.57
CA LYS A 18 0.64 -0.94 9.25
C LYS A 18 1.87 -0.97 8.34
N ALA A 19 2.06 -2.08 7.63
CA ALA A 19 3.14 -2.23 6.66
C ALA A 19 2.55 -2.21 5.25
N TRP A 20 2.51 -1.04 4.61
CA TRP A 20 1.99 -0.89 3.25
C TRP A 20 2.94 -1.50 2.22
N CYS A 21 2.40 -2.28 1.28
CA CYS A 21 3.17 -2.96 0.24
C CYS A 21 3.66 -1.96 -0.83
N ALA A 22 4.97 -1.71 -0.90
CA ALA A 22 5.53 -0.86 -1.96
C ALA A 22 5.80 -1.60 -3.29
N CYS A 23 5.94 -2.93 -3.25
CA CYS A 23 6.37 -3.70 -4.41
C CYS A 23 5.24 -4.07 -5.38
N GLY A 24 3.99 -4.11 -4.92
CA GLY A 24 2.83 -4.56 -5.70
C GLY A 24 2.67 -6.07 -5.79
N GLU A 25 3.59 -6.85 -5.23
CA GLU A 25 3.62 -8.31 -5.38
C GLU A 25 2.93 -9.10 -4.26
N SER A 26 2.46 -8.40 -3.21
CA SER A 26 1.75 -9.04 -2.10
C SER A 26 0.36 -9.54 -2.52
N GLU A 27 -0.02 -10.67 -1.95
CA GLU A 27 -1.36 -11.26 -2.03
C GLU A 27 -2.30 -10.71 -0.94
N LYS A 28 -1.78 -9.97 0.04
CA LYS A 28 -2.51 -9.37 1.17
C LYS A 28 -2.64 -7.84 1.03
N GLN A 29 -2.84 -7.36 -0.19
CA GLN A 29 -2.96 -5.93 -0.45
C GLN A 29 -4.05 -5.28 0.43
N PRO A 30 -3.84 -4.04 0.92
CA PRO A 30 -2.72 -3.13 0.61
C PRO A 30 -1.42 -3.41 1.38
N TYR A 31 -1.40 -4.46 2.21
CA TYR A 31 -0.32 -4.73 3.15
C TYR A 31 0.76 -5.65 2.61
N CYS A 32 1.92 -5.59 3.24
CA CYS A 32 3.05 -6.44 2.93
C CYS A 32 2.93 -7.81 3.60
N ASP A 33 3.22 -8.87 2.83
CA ASP A 33 3.27 -10.27 3.27
C ASP A 33 4.67 -10.90 3.09
N GLY A 34 5.70 -10.09 2.85
CA GLY A 34 7.06 -10.54 2.58
C GLY A 34 7.35 -10.93 1.13
N SER A 35 6.38 -10.85 0.21
CA SER A 35 6.60 -11.16 -1.21
C SER A 35 7.73 -10.35 -1.84
N HIS A 36 7.98 -9.12 -1.35
CA HIS A 36 9.06 -8.27 -1.84
C HIS A 36 10.45 -8.92 -1.72
N ALA A 37 10.68 -9.68 -0.64
CA ALA A 37 11.90 -10.44 -0.41
C ALA A 37 11.91 -11.75 -1.20
N ARG A 38 10.83 -12.54 -1.13
CA ARG A 38 10.71 -13.82 -1.86
C ARG A 38 10.90 -13.68 -3.38
N LYS A 39 10.47 -12.54 -3.93
CA LYS A 39 10.56 -12.22 -5.37
C LYS A 39 11.71 -11.25 -5.70
N ASN A 40 12.61 -10.94 -4.75
CA ASN A 40 13.78 -10.09 -4.94
C ASN A 40 13.48 -8.75 -5.64
N THR A 41 12.42 -8.07 -5.23
CA THR A 41 11.91 -6.87 -5.93
C THR A 41 12.75 -5.59 -5.71
N GLY A 42 13.75 -5.64 -4.81
CA GLY A 42 14.56 -4.49 -4.42
C GLY A 42 13.80 -3.38 -3.67
N LYS A 43 12.56 -3.64 -3.25
CA LYS A 43 11.67 -2.68 -2.58
C LYS A 43 11.35 -3.17 -1.17
N SER A 44 11.15 -2.23 -0.24
CA SER A 44 10.74 -2.51 1.14
C SER A 44 9.36 -1.90 1.44
N PRO A 45 8.58 -2.49 2.35
CA PRO A 45 7.30 -1.91 2.76
C PRO A 45 7.49 -0.58 3.49
N ILE A 46 6.49 0.31 3.38
CA ILE A 46 6.46 1.56 4.14
C ILE A 46 5.67 1.30 5.42
N ILE A 47 6.28 1.58 6.56
CA ILE A 47 5.67 1.40 7.87
C ILE A 47 4.99 2.71 8.30
N VAL A 48 3.74 2.61 8.71
CA VAL A 48 2.94 3.73 9.22
C VAL A 48 2.36 3.36 10.57
N GLU A 49 2.46 4.26 11.54
CA GLU A 49 1.78 4.15 12.82
C GLU A 49 0.44 4.90 12.75
N ILE A 50 -0.65 4.21 13.08
CA ILE A 50 -1.99 4.79 13.14
C ILE A 50 -2.35 4.99 14.62
N ALA A 51 -2.54 6.24 15.04
CA ALA A 51 -2.81 6.55 16.45
C ALA A 51 -4.25 6.25 16.88
N GLU A 52 -5.21 6.40 15.97
CA GLU A 52 -6.64 6.29 16.24
C GLU A 52 -7.39 5.69 15.04
N CYS A 53 -8.63 5.24 15.28
CA CYS A 53 -9.47 4.71 14.21
C CYS A 53 -9.73 5.77 13.13
N LYS A 54 -9.34 5.50 11.89
CA LYS A 54 -9.61 6.42 10.78
C LYS A 54 -9.68 5.72 9.44
N LYS A 55 -10.47 6.29 8.53
CA LYS A 55 -10.57 5.82 7.15
C LYS A 55 -9.37 6.30 6.34
N ILE A 56 -8.65 5.38 5.71
CA ILE A 56 -7.46 5.68 4.91
C ILE A 56 -7.65 5.15 3.49
N ALA A 57 -7.29 5.97 2.51
CA ALA A 57 -7.14 5.55 1.12
C ALA A 57 -5.67 5.21 0.85
N TRP A 58 -5.30 3.94 0.93
CA TRP A 58 -3.97 3.47 0.59
C TRP A 58 -3.76 3.46 -0.92
N CYS A 59 -2.57 3.84 -1.38
CA CYS A 59 -2.25 3.81 -2.80
C CYS A 59 -2.28 2.36 -3.33
N GLY A 60 -3.11 2.09 -4.34
CA GLY A 60 -3.15 0.79 -5.01
C GLY A 60 -2.28 0.72 -6.28
N CYS A 61 -1.99 1.85 -6.91
CA CYS A 61 -1.23 1.89 -8.17
C CYS A 61 0.29 1.90 -7.99
N ARG A 62 0.78 2.11 -6.76
CA ARG A 62 2.20 2.27 -6.38
C ARG A 62 2.93 3.46 -7.03
N GLN A 63 2.21 4.37 -7.69
CA GLN A 63 2.78 5.56 -8.33
C GLN A 63 2.47 6.88 -7.61
N SER A 64 1.69 6.86 -6.52
CA SER A 64 1.41 8.07 -5.72
C SER A 64 2.70 8.81 -5.36
N LYS A 65 2.71 10.13 -5.42
CA LYS A 65 3.80 10.97 -4.91
C LYS A 65 3.71 11.13 -3.39
N ASN A 66 2.53 10.91 -2.80
CA ASN A 66 2.28 10.89 -1.36
C ASN A 66 2.20 9.46 -0.78
N LYS A 67 3.11 8.56 -1.19
CA LYS A 67 3.10 7.18 -0.66
C LYS A 67 3.23 7.21 0.87
N PRO A 68 2.54 6.32 1.60
CA PRO A 68 1.74 5.18 1.12
C PRO A 68 0.28 5.53 0.76
N TYR A 69 -0.12 6.79 0.88
CA TYR A 69 -1.48 7.25 0.66
C TYR A 69 -1.79 7.50 -0.80
N CYS A 70 -3.06 7.45 -1.15
CA CYS A 70 -3.55 7.83 -2.47
C CYS A 70 -3.55 9.35 -2.63
N ASP A 71 -3.05 9.84 -3.76
CA ASP A 71 -3.06 11.25 -4.16
C ASP A 71 -3.78 11.48 -5.49
N GLY A 72 -4.47 10.46 -6.00
CA GLY A 72 -5.15 10.53 -7.31
C GLY A 72 -4.28 10.25 -8.52
N THR A 73 -2.96 10.03 -8.39
CA THR A 73 -2.05 9.76 -9.54
C THR A 73 -2.57 8.66 -10.47
N HIS A 74 -3.27 7.65 -9.93
CA HIS A 74 -3.85 6.55 -10.72
C HIS A 74 -4.85 6.97 -11.81
N ARG A 75 -5.40 8.19 -11.73
CA ARG A 75 -6.38 8.70 -12.70
C ARG A 75 -5.74 9.09 -14.03
N THR A 76 -4.41 9.22 -14.08
CA THR A 76 -3.66 9.65 -15.25
C THR A 76 -2.54 8.66 -15.64
N LEU A 77 -2.62 7.41 -15.18
CA LEU A 77 -1.72 6.30 -15.55
C LEU A 77 -2.31 5.44 -16.67
#